data_AF-A0A2G9TQ91-F1
#
_entry.id   AF-A0A2G9TQ91-F1
#
_cell.length_a   1.000
_cell.length_b   1.000
_cell.length_c   1.000
_cell.angle_alpha   90.00
_cell.angle_beta   90.00
_cell.angle_gamma   90.00
#
_symmetry.space_group_name_H-M   'P 1'
#
loop_
_entity.id
_entity.type
_entity.pdbx_description
1 polymer ?
#
loop_
_entity_poly.entity_id
_entity_poly.type
_entity_poly.pdbx_seq_one_letter_code
_entity_poly.pdbx_strand_id
1 'polypeptide(L)' 'LPGCGETFQASTNWATLNDMLDRQLSDGDYTECTYWIESPKGTVIEVEIVDYPWGHVSAGCSLAGFEIKTHKNQTVAGY' A
#
# COMPACT_ATOMS: atom_id res chain seq x y z
N LEU A 1 -3.49 6.78 16.48
CA LEU A 1 -4.59 7.43 15.73
C LEU A 1 -5.38 6.33 15.03
N PRO A 2 -6.71 6.44 14.82
CA PRO A 2 -7.39 5.47 13.96
C PRO A 2 -6.70 5.52 12.60
N GLY A 3 -6.17 4.39 12.16
CA GLY A 3 -5.37 4.29 10.94
C GLY A 3 -6.17 4.74 9.72
N CYS A 4 -5.48 5.30 8.73
CA CYS A 4 -6.03 5.58 7.41
C CYS A 4 -6.04 4.32 6.55
N GLY A 5 -6.74 4.40 5.41
CA GLY A 5 -6.90 3.33 4.45
C GLY A 5 -8.31 2.73 4.46
N GLU A 6 -8.58 1.88 3.48
CA GLU A 6 -9.91 1.34 3.20
C GLU A 6 -9.85 -0.07 2.59
N THR A 7 -11.00 -0.74 2.55
CA THR A 7 -11.17 -2.01 1.84
C THR A 7 -11.79 -1.78 0.46
N PHE A 8 -11.11 -2.26 -0.57
CA PHE A 8 -11.54 -2.21 -1.97
C PHE A 8 -11.96 -3.60 -2.44
N GLN A 9 -13.12 -3.69 -3.09
CA GLN A 9 -13.53 -4.90 -3.79
C GLN A 9 -13.05 -4.83 -5.24
N ALA A 10 -12.12 -5.71 -5.60
CA ALA A 10 -11.62 -5.82 -6.96
C ALA A 10 -12.74 -6.30 -7.90
N SER A 11 -12.68 -5.83 -9.14
CA SER A 11 -13.58 -6.21 -10.21
C SER A 11 -12.80 -6.42 -11.51
N THR A 12 -13.49 -6.84 -12.57
CA THR A 12 -12.89 -6.92 -13.91
C THR A 12 -12.57 -5.55 -14.50
N ASN A 13 -13.14 -4.48 -13.94
CA ASN A 13 -12.86 -3.11 -14.36
C ASN A 13 -11.76 -2.52 -13.47
N TRP A 14 -10.83 -1.82 -14.12
CA TRP A 14 -9.80 -1.06 -13.43
C TRP A 14 -10.41 0.02 -12.54
N ALA A 15 -9.86 0.15 -11.34
CA ALA A 15 -10.15 1.22 -10.40
C ALA A 15 -8.84 1.83 -9.93
N THR A 16 -8.78 3.15 -9.80
CA THR A 16 -7.60 3.85 -9.30
C THR A 16 -7.69 4.01 -7.80
N LEU A 17 -6.69 3.49 -7.09
CA LEU A 17 -6.42 3.84 -5.70
C LEU A 17 -5.40 4.96 -5.70
N ASN A 18 -5.74 6.10 -5.10
CA ASN A 18 -4.86 7.25 -4.98
C ASN A 18 -4.86 7.74 -3.53
N ASP A 19 -3.68 7.89 -2.95
CA ASP A 19 -3.50 8.38 -1.59
C ASP A 19 -2.24 9.24 -1.46
N MET A 20 -2.25 10.14 -0.49
CA MET A 20 -1.14 11.02 -0.15
C MET A 20 -1.00 11.07 1.37
N LEU A 21 0.13 10.58 1.87
CA LEU A 21 0.46 10.62 3.29
C LEU A 21 1.37 11.82 3.55
N ASP A 22 0.98 12.67 4.48
CA ASP A 22 1.82 13.76 4.96
C ASP A 22 2.92 13.23 5.88
N ARG A 23 4.16 13.67 5.67
CA ARG A 23 5.28 13.32 6.54
C ARG A 23 5.14 13.99 7.91
N GLN A 24 4.86 13.21 8.94
CA GLN A 24 5.06 13.64 10.33
C GLN A 24 6.56 13.80 10.59
N LEU A 25 7.00 14.97 11.08
CA LEU A 25 8.42 15.31 11.25
C LEU A 25 8.99 14.91 12.62
N SER A 26 8.16 14.38 13.53
CA SER A 26 8.43 14.51 14.98
C SER A 26 8.71 13.22 15.75
N ASP A 27 8.50 12.04 15.17
CA ASP A 27 8.51 10.77 15.92
C ASP A 27 9.51 9.73 15.39
N GLY A 28 9.98 9.85 14.16
CA GLY A 28 10.90 8.87 13.56
C GLY A 28 10.22 7.56 13.14
N ASP A 29 8.90 7.49 13.30
CA ASP A 29 8.05 6.39 12.85
C ASP A 29 7.41 6.75 11.50
N TYR A 30 7.00 5.73 10.74
CA TYR A 30 6.19 5.97 9.56
C TYR A 30 4.76 6.32 9.94
N THR A 31 4.18 7.28 9.21
CA THR A 31 2.73 7.34 9.07
C THR A 31 2.33 6.24 8.10
N GLU A 32 1.42 5.36 8.52
CA GLU A 32 1.01 4.19 7.73
C GLU A 32 -0.49 4.22 7.44
N CYS A 33 -0.86 3.94 6.19
CA CYS A 33 -2.23 3.62 5.78
C CYS A 33 -2.28 2.19 5.26
N THR A 34 -3.31 1.43 5.63
CA THR A 34 -3.47 0.03 5.18
C THR A 34 -4.66 -0.10 4.26
N TYR A 35 -4.41 -0.62 3.07
CA TYR A 35 -5.43 -0.87 2.05
C TYR A 35 -5.63 -2.37 1.84
N TRP A 36 -6.87 -2.82 1.98
CA TRP A 36 -7.23 -4.23 1.73
C TRP A 36 -7.91 -4.35 0.38
N ILE A 37 -7.24 -4.97 -0.59
CA ILE A 37 -7.85 -5.27 -1.89
C ILE A 37 -8.32 -6.72 -1.87
N GLU A 38 -9.62 -6.92 -1.92
CA GLU A 38 -10.25 -8.23 -1.84
C GLU A 38 -10.83 -8.63 -3.19
N SER A 39 -10.80 -9.94 -3.48
CA SER A 39 -11.36 -10.48 -4.72
C SER A 39 -12.06 -11.81 -4.44
N PRO A 40 -13.10 -12.18 -5.22
CA PRO A 40 -13.77 -13.46 -5.07
C PRO A 40 -12.81 -14.66 -5.18
N LYS A 41 -13.17 -15.78 -4.53
CA LYS A 41 -12.37 -17.01 -4.59
C LYS A 41 -12.18 -17.47 -6.05
N GLY A 42 -10.97 -17.95 -6.35
CA GLY A 42 -10.62 -18.44 -7.69
C GLY A 42 -10.23 -17.36 -8.69
N THR A 43 -10.03 -16.13 -8.24
CA THR A 43 -9.55 -15.01 -9.06
C THR A 43 -8.18 -14.52 -8.57
N VAL A 44 -7.51 -13.73 -9.42
CA VAL A 44 -6.22 -13.09 -9.11
C VAL A 44 -6.41 -11.58 -9.19
N ILE A 45 -5.83 -10.85 -8.25
CA ILE A 45 -5.79 -9.39 -8.27
C ILE A 45 -4.56 -8.97 -9.07
N GLU A 46 -4.77 -8.07 -10.02
CA GLU A 46 -3.70 -7.39 -10.75
C GLU A 46 -3.57 -5.96 -10.22
N VAL A 47 -2.34 -5.51 -9.99
CA VAL A 47 -2.04 -4.15 -9.51
C VAL A 47 -1.03 -3.52 -10.45
N GLU A 48 -1.35 -2.33 -10.95
CA GLU A 48 -0.46 -1.51 -11.76
C GLU A 48 -0.08 -0.25 -10.98
N ILE A 49 1.23 0.01 -10.85
CA ILE A 49 1.73 1.26 -10.25
C ILE A 49 1.69 2.33 -11.33
N VAL A 50 0.71 3.22 -11.25
CA VAL A 50 0.49 4.27 -12.25
C VAL A 50 1.41 5.48 -12.03
N ASP A 51 1.53 5.93 -10.78
CA ASP A 51 2.38 7.06 -10.41
C ASP A 51 2.91 6.89 -8.99
N TYR A 52 4.11 7.41 -8.76
CA TYR A 52 4.73 7.55 -7.45
C TYR A 52 5.56 8.85 -7.47
N PRO A 53 4.96 10.01 -7.13
CA PRO A 53 5.54 11.31 -7.43
C PRO A 53 6.74 11.72 -6.56
N TRP A 54 7.37 10.78 -5.85
CA TRP A 54 8.40 11.06 -4.85
C TRP A 54 9.74 10.46 -5.28
N GLY A 55 10.68 11.31 -5.67
CA GLY A 55 12.04 10.93 -6.07
C GLY A 55 12.96 10.54 -4.89
N HIS A 56 12.42 10.03 -3.79
CA HIS A 56 13.19 9.68 -2.60
C HIS A 56 13.87 8.34 -2.78
N VAL A 57 14.99 8.35 -3.48
CA VAL A 57 15.92 7.21 -3.48
C VAL A 57 16.77 7.31 -2.23
N SER A 58 16.27 6.75 -1.12
CA SER A 58 17.09 6.42 0.05
C SER A 58 17.28 4.90 0.13
N ALA A 59 18.39 4.46 0.70
CA ALA A 59 18.64 3.04 0.88
C ALA A 59 17.50 2.41 1.70
N GLY A 60 16.86 1.37 1.16
CA GLY A 60 15.83 0.60 1.86
C GLY A 60 14.51 1.33 2.10
N CYS A 61 14.14 2.31 1.27
CA CYS A 61 12.88 3.06 1.42
C CYS A 61 12.74 3.76 2.78
N SER A 62 13.86 4.20 3.37
CA SER A 62 13.94 4.73 4.74
C SER A 62 13.17 6.04 5.01
N LEU A 63 12.62 6.66 3.96
CA LEU A 63 11.92 7.94 4.04
C LEU A 63 10.43 7.83 3.69
N ALA A 64 10.11 6.98 2.71
CA ALA A 64 8.75 6.72 2.24
C ALA A 64 8.76 5.46 1.37
N GLY A 65 7.62 4.78 1.30
CA GLY A 65 7.44 3.63 0.43
C GLY A 65 6.03 3.05 0.58
N PHE A 66 5.73 2.05 -0.25
CA PHE A 66 4.57 1.19 -0.08
C PHE A 66 5.05 -0.26 -0.07
N GLU A 67 4.35 -1.12 0.67
CA GLU A 67 4.60 -2.55 0.70
C GLU A 67 3.36 -3.28 0.13
N ILE A 68 3.56 -4.12 -0.88
CA ILE A 68 2.50 -4.97 -1.42
C ILE A 68 2.60 -6.33 -0.73
N LYS A 69 1.59 -6.69 0.06
CA LYS A 69 1.54 -7.96 0.81
C LYS A 69 0.53 -8.93 0.20
N THR A 70 1.03 -10.01 -0.38
CA THR A 70 0.20 -11.05 -1.03
C THR A 70 0.06 -12.32 -0.19
N HIS A 71 0.79 -12.45 0.91
CA HIS A 71 0.76 -13.63 1.77
C HIS A 71 -0.54 -13.73 2.57
N LYS A 72 -1.03 -14.95 2.79
CA LYS A 72 -2.12 -15.17 3.76
C LYS A 72 -1.73 -14.75 5.16
N ASN A 73 -0.46 -14.98 5.53
CA ASN A 73 0.09 -14.46 6.77
C ASN A 73 0.66 -13.06 6.53
N GLN A 74 0.06 -12.05 7.11
CA GLN A 74 0.41 -10.64 6.87
C GLN A 74 1.61 -10.17 7.71
N THR A 75 2.18 -11.05 8.56
CA THR A 75 3.36 -10.75 9.36
C THR A 75 4.69 -11.11 8.69
N VAL A 76 4.65 -11.82 7.56
CA VAL A 76 5.86 -12.14 6.79
C VAL A 76 6.12 -11.07 5.73
N ALA A 77 7.40 -10.86 5.42
CA ALA A 77 7.87 -10.01 4.33
C ALA A 77 8.44 -10.88 3.20
N GLY A 78 8.37 -10.40 1.95
CA GLY A 78 8.79 -11.15 0.76
C GLY A 78 7.68 -12.05 0.19
N TYR A 79 7.92 -12.72 -0.95
CA TYR A 79 7.03 -13.74 -1.56
C TYR A 79 7.44 -15.15 -1.11
#